data_AF-F0J8J4-F1
#
_entry.id   AF-F0J8J4-F1
#
_cell.length_a   1.000
_cell.length_b   1.000
_cell.length_c   1.000
_cell.angle_alpha   90.00
_cell.angle_beta   90.00
_cell.angle_gamma   90.00
#
_symmetry.space_group_name_H-M   'P 1'
#
loop_
_entity.id
_entity.type
_entity.pdbx_description
1 polymer ?
#
loop_
_entity_poly.entity_id
_entity_poly.type
_entity_poly.pdbx_seq_one_letter_code
_entity_poly.pdbx_strand_id
1 'polypeptide(L)'
;MFSGRRLAGGLVAFFAVAVAFCSCEPLRKVSEECESCESHCELTYPAHTYPKPEHLEACKKGCRNFVVAGFNAVTHDMNATHSACFHACSETYPSQPSYYACTGGCDEQFRHVSKKQTEHKSHLHPLRLLMLVQQMYETVVDHVCR
;
A
#
# COMPACT_ATOMS: atom_id res chain seq x y z
N MET A 1 -42.74 -19.75 15.64
CA MET A 1 -41.28 -19.66 15.88
C MET A 1 -40.52 -19.81 14.55
N PHE A 2 -40.39 -18.75 13.74
CA PHE A 2 -39.57 -18.80 12.51
C PHE A 2 -38.73 -17.52 12.32
N SER A 3 -38.38 -16.85 13.42
CA SER A 3 -37.63 -15.57 13.40
C SER A 3 -36.22 -15.68 14.00
N GLY A 4 -35.64 -16.88 14.05
CA GLY A 4 -34.28 -17.09 14.58
C GLY A 4 -33.21 -17.42 13.53
N ARG A 5 -33.61 -18.02 12.39
CA ARG A 5 -32.66 -18.54 11.38
C ARG A 5 -32.14 -17.48 10.40
N ARG A 6 -32.85 -16.36 10.22
CA ARG A 6 -32.43 -15.28 9.31
C ARG A 6 -31.39 -14.34 9.92
N LEU A 7 -31.45 -14.10 11.23
CA LEU A 7 -30.46 -13.28 11.93
C LEU A 7 -29.09 -13.97 12.02
N ALA A 8 -29.07 -15.27 12.33
CA ALA A 8 -27.82 -16.04 12.43
C ALA A 8 -27.08 -16.13 11.08
N GLY A 9 -27.81 -16.34 9.97
CA GLY A 9 -27.23 -16.34 8.62
C GLY A 9 -26.69 -14.96 8.21
N GLY A 10 -27.38 -13.88 8.59
CA GLY A 10 -26.93 -12.52 8.36
C GLY A 10 -25.67 -12.16 9.16
N LEU A 11 -25.60 -12.55 10.43
CA LEU A 11 -24.43 -12.37 11.29
C LEU A 11 -23.23 -13.18 10.80
N VAL A 12 -23.43 -14.46 10.44
CA VAL A 12 -22.36 -15.30 9.89
C VAL A 12 -21.87 -14.77 8.54
N ALA A 13 -22.77 -14.27 7.69
CA ALA A 13 -22.39 -13.62 6.44
C ALA A 13 -21.62 -12.30 6.68
N PHE A 14 -22.05 -11.46 7.64
CA PHE A 14 -21.33 -10.24 8.01
C PHE A 14 -19.95 -10.53 8.59
N PHE A 15 -19.82 -11.54 9.47
CA PHE A 15 -18.53 -11.97 10.00
C PHE A 15 -17.64 -12.59 8.90
N ALA A 16 -18.19 -13.38 7.98
CA ALA A 16 -17.44 -13.94 6.86
C ALA A 16 -16.95 -12.86 5.89
N VAL A 17 -17.77 -11.84 5.62
CA VAL A 17 -17.38 -10.66 4.82
C VAL A 17 -16.30 -9.87 5.55
N ALA A 18 -16.42 -9.63 6.85
CA ALA A 18 -15.40 -8.93 7.64
C ALA A 18 -14.06 -9.69 7.68
N VAL A 19 -14.08 -11.02 7.78
CA VAL A 19 -12.88 -11.88 7.74
C VAL A 19 -12.26 -11.89 6.33
N ALA A 20 -13.07 -11.86 5.28
CA ALA A 20 -12.59 -11.72 3.90
C ALA A 20 -11.89 -10.37 3.65
N PHE A 21 -12.41 -9.26 4.19
CA PHE A 21 -11.72 -7.96 4.16
C PHE A 21 -10.41 -7.96 4.97
N CYS A 22 -10.33 -8.74 6.06
CA CYS A 22 -9.12 -8.87 6.87
C CYS A 22 -7.98 -9.63 6.13
N SER A 23 -8.31 -10.35 5.06
CA SER A 23 -7.38 -11.14 4.24
C SER A 23 -6.82 -10.36 3.04
N CYS A 24 -7.09 -9.05 2.94
CA CYS A 24 -6.60 -8.21 1.84
C CYS A 24 -5.09 -7.94 1.95
N GLU A 25 -4.29 -8.85 1.41
CA GLU A 25 -2.89 -8.63 1.00
C GLU A 25 -2.63 -7.25 0.34
N PRO A 26 -3.48 -6.74 -0.60
CA PRO A 26 -3.27 -5.40 -1.17
C PRO A 26 -3.47 -4.27 -0.15
N LEU A 27 -4.40 -4.40 0.80
CA LEU A 27 -4.62 -3.38 1.83
C LEU A 27 -3.48 -3.36 2.86
N ARG A 28 -2.91 -4.54 3.19
CA ARG A 28 -1.75 -4.64 4.09
C ARG A 28 -0.49 -4.03 3.47
N LYS A 29 -0.21 -4.33 2.20
CA LYS A 29 0.90 -3.68 1.47
C LYS A 29 0.74 -2.17 1.41
N VAL A 30 -0.50 -1.71 1.21
CA VAL A 30 -0.83 -0.28 1.25
C VAL A 30 -0.68 0.32 2.64
N SER A 31 -0.96 -0.42 3.70
CA SER A 31 -0.74 0.02 5.07
C SER A 31 0.76 0.15 5.38
N GLU A 32 1.57 -0.85 5.02
CA GLU A 32 3.03 -0.81 5.22
C GLU A 32 3.70 0.31 4.41
N GLU A 33 3.23 0.55 3.18
CA GLU A 33 3.72 1.66 2.36
C GLU A 33 3.30 3.02 2.91
N CYS A 34 2.14 3.13 3.56
CA CYS A 34 1.76 4.34 4.29
C CYS A 34 2.63 4.56 5.53
N GLU A 35 2.91 3.52 6.32
CA GLU A 35 3.72 3.64 7.56
C GLU A 35 5.15 4.13 7.29
N SER A 36 5.78 3.67 6.19
CA SER A 36 7.12 4.13 5.82
C SER A 36 7.15 5.59 5.36
N CYS A 37 6.09 6.09 4.72
CA CYS A 37 6.01 7.49 4.30
C CYS A 37 5.56 8.41 5.44
N GLU A 38 4.67 7.91 6.30
CA GLU A 38 4.19 8.64 7.48
C GLU A 38 5.32 8.93 8.46
N SER A 39 6.19 7.95 8.71
CA SER A 39 7.41 8.17 9.49
C SER A 39 8.37 9.19 8.86
N HIS A 40 8.47 9.23 7.52
CA HIS A 40 9.23 10.28 6.83
C HIS A 40 8.61 11.67 7.05
N CYS A 41 7.28 11.78 7.00
CA CYS A 41 6.58 13.03 7.28
C CYS A 41 6.81 13.52 8.72
N GLU A 42 6.84 12.62 9.70
CA GLU A 42 7.11 12.96 11.12
C GLU A 42 8.52 13.50 11.35
N LEU A 43 9.52 12.95 10.62
CA LEU A 43 10.89 13.45 10.65
C LEU A 43 11.04 14.79 9.91
N THR A 44 10.27 15.00 8.85
CA THR A 44 10.35 16.20 8.00
C THR A 44 9.63 17.40 8.62
N TYR A 45 8.52 17.15 9.31
CA TYR A 45 7.70 18.18 9.96
C TYR A 45 7.63 17.95 11.48
N PRO A 46 8.75 18.07 12.19
CA PRO A 46 8.77 17.80 13.62
C PRO A 46 8.11 18.95 14.40
N ALA A 47 7.43 18.60 15.49
CA ALA A 47 6.63 19.54 16.29
C ALA A 47 7.44 20.72 16.87
N HIS A 48 8.75 20.54 17.09
CA HIS A 48 9.62 21.60 17.62
C HIS A 48 9.97 22.68 16.59
N THR A 49 9.90 22.37 15.29
CA THR A 49 10.14 23.33 14.19
C THR A 49 8.83 23.82 13.57
N TYR A 50 7.84 22.94 13.51
CA TYR A 50 6.51 23.24 12.98
C TYR A 50 5.46 23.15 14.10
N PRO A 51 5.17 24.26 14.79
CA PRO A 51 4.22 24.27 15.90
C PRO A 51 2.77 24.03 15.45
N LYS A 52 2.48 24.17 14.15
CA LYS A 52 1.19 23.86 13.56
C LYS A 52 1.26 22.48 12.89
N PRO A 53 0.34 21.54 13.20
CA PRO A 53 0.35 20.20 12.61
C PRO A 53 -0.10 20.20 11.13
N GLU A 54 -0.51 21.34 10.59
CA GLU A 54 -1.08 21.46 9.24
C GLU A 54 -0.15 20.90 8.14
N HIS A 55 1.16 21.12 8.25
CA HIS A 55 2.13 20.58 7.28
C HIS A 55 2.36 19.08 7.43
N LEU A 56 2.40 18.58 8.68
CA LEU A 56 2.54 17.16 8.96
C LEU A 56 1.33 16.39 8.41
N GLU A 57 0.12 16.84 8.72
CA GLU A 57 -1.12 16.24 8.25
C GLU A 57 -1.25 16.32 6.73
N ALA A 58 -0.82 17.42 6.12
CA ALA A 58 -0.78 17.54 4.66
C ALA A 58 0.17 16.53 4.02
N CYS A 59 1.37 16.34 4.57
CA CYS A 59 2.33 15.34 4.10
C CYS A 59 1.76 13.92 4.20
N LYS A 60 1.22 13.54 5.37
CA LYS A 60 0.58 12.23 5.58
C LYS A 60 -0.56 12.00 4.59
N LYS A 61 -1.36 13.04 4.31
CA LYS A 61 -2.42 12.98 3.32
C LYS A 61 -1.90 12.80 1.89
N GLY A 62 -0.78 13.43 1.54
CA GLY A 62 -0.06 13.19 0.29
C GLY A 62 0.36 11.73 0.11
N CYS A 63 0.96 11.13 1.15
CA CYS A 63 1.33 9.71 1.14
C CYS A 63 0.12 8.80 0.82
N ARG A 64 -1.03 9.09 1.43
CA ARG A 64 -2.27 8.32 1.21
C ARG A 64 -2.86 8.54 -0.18
N ASN A 65 -2.88 9.78 -0.66
CA ASN A 65 -3.41 10.13 -1.98
C ASN A 65 -2.65 9.40 -3.10
N PHE A 66 -1.32 9.26 -2.97
CA PHE A 66 -0.51 8.55 -3.96
C PHE A 66 -0.95 7.10 -4.12
N VAL A 67 -1.18 6.43 -3.00
CA VAL A 67 -1.59 5.03 -2.99
C VAL A 67 -3.00 4.85 -3.59
N VAL A 68 -3.92 5.76 -3.24
CA VAL A 68 -5.27 5.78 -3.83
C VAL A 68 -5.22 6.02 -5.35
N ALA A 69 -4.39 6.95 -5.81
CA ALA A 69 -4.19 7.21 -7.23
C ALA A 69 -3.63 5.98 -7.96
N GLY A 70 -2.71 5.24 -7.32
CA GLY A 70 -2.12 4.02 -7.88
C GLY A 70 -3.12 2.87 -8.01
N PHE A 71 -4.12 2.78 -7.13
CA PHE A 71 -5.22 1.82 -7.29
C PHE A 71 -6.14 2.15 -8.46
N ASN A 72 -6.33 3.43 -8.76
CA ASN A 72 -7.21 3.90 -9.83
C ASN A 72 -6.50 3.98 -11.20
N ALA A 73 -5.18 3.79 -11.23
CA ALA A 73 -4.39 3.87 -12.44
C ALA A 73 -4.69 2.66 -13.36
N VAL A 74 -5.48 2.90 -14.42
CA VAL A 74 -5.90 1.92 -15.44
C VAL A 74 -4.71 1.31 -16.19
N THR A 75 -3.57 1.99 -16.19
CA THR A 75 -2.28 1.54 -16.70
C THR A 75 -1.27 1.69 -15.57
N HIS A 76 -0.38 0.72 -15.36
CA HIS A 76 0.71 0.73 -14.36
C HIS A 76 1.76 1.88 -14.56
N ASP A 77 1.34 3.02 -15.08
CA ASP A 77 2.14 4.22 -15.25
C ASP A 77 2.23 4.99 -13.92
N MET A 78 3.41 4.89 -13.31
CA MET A 78 3.71 5.55 -12.05
C MET A 78 3.83 7.07 -12.21
N ASN A 79 4.18 7.57 -13.40
CA ASN A 79 4.22 9.01 -13.65
C ASN A 79 2.81 9.61 -13.69
N ALA A 80 1.87 8.89 -14.30
CA ALA A 80 0.45 9.27 -14.29
C ALA A 80 -0.12 9.26 -12.87
N THR A 81 0.23 8.24 -12.07
CA THR A 81 -0.15 8.15 -10.65
C THR A 81 0.39 9.33 -9.82
N HIS A 82 1.65 9.69 -10.06
CA HIS A 82 2.31 10.82 -9.39
C HIS A 82 1.64 12.15 -9.71
N SER A 83 1.38 12.40 -10.99
CA SER A 83 0.63 13.58 -11.44
C SER A 83 -0.77 13.64 -10.82
N ALA A 84 -1.49 12.52 -10.78
CA ALA A 84 -2.81 12.47 -10.15
C ALA A 84 -2.76 12.78 -8.64
N CYS A 85 -1.72 12.35 -7.94
CA CYS A 85 -1.50 12.70 -6.53
C CYS A 85 -1.32 14.23 -6.35
N PHE A 86 -0.54 14.85 -7.22
CA PHE A 86 -0.28 16.30 -7.19
C PHE A 86 -1.56 17.09 -7.45
N HIS A 87 -2.38 16.64 -8.41
CA HIS A 87 -3.69 17.22 -8.65
C HIS A 87 -4.60 17.13 -7.41
N ALA A 88 -4.69 15.96 -6.77
CA ALA A 88 -5.46 15.80 -5.53
C ALA A 88 -4.95 16.70 -4.38
N CYS A 89 -3.63 16.91 -4.29
CA CYS A 89 -3.05 17.86 -3.36
C CYS A 89 -3.45 19.31 -3.68
N SER A 90 -3.45 19.71 -4.96
CA SER A 90 -3.85 21.06 -5.38
C SER A 90 -5.33 21.36 -5.10
N GLU A 91 -6.18 20.34 -5.17
CA GLU A 91 -7.62 20.46 -4.85
C GLU A 91 -7.87 20.55 -3.35
N THR A 92 -7.10 19.80 -2.55
CA THR A 92 -7.28 19.75 -1.09
C THR A 92 -6.65 20.96 -0.40
N TYR A 93 -5.51 21.44 -0.91
CA TYR A 93 -4.67 22.45 -0.29
C TYR A 93 -4.48 23.65 -1.22
N PRO A 94 -5.42 24.60 -1.24
CA PRO A 94 -5.28 25.83 -2.02
C PRO A 94 -4.22 26.79 -1.45
N SER A 95 -3.78 26.58 -0.20
CA SER A 95 -2.71 27.36 0.44
C SER A 95 -1.34 26.78 0.09
N GLN A 96 -0.43 27.63 -0.38
CA GLN A 96 0.90 27.20 -0.86
C GLN A 96 1.72 26.35 0.14
N PRO A 97 1.82 26.68 1.44
CA PRO A 97 2.76 25.95 2.31
C PRO A 97 2.23 24.58 2.74
N SER A 98 0.90 24.35 2.73
CA SER A 98 0.32 23.02 2.96
C SER A 98 0.34 22.18 1.67
N TYR A 99 0.16 22.81 0.51
CA TYR A 99 0.33 22.18 -0.80
C TYR A 99 1.70 21.54 -0.95
N TYR A 100 2.78 22.28 -0.66
CA TYR A 100 4.14 21.74 -0.76
C TYR A 100 4.40 20.56 0.17
N ALA A 101 3.80 20.55 1.35
CA ALA A 101 3.91 19.43 2.26
C ALA A 101 3.18 18.19 1.72
N CYS A 102 1.99 18.37 1.15
CA CYS A 102 1.25 17.28 0.49
C CYS A 102 2.02 16.69 -0.70
N THR A 103 2.55 17.54 -1.59
CA THR A 103 3.33 17.06 -2.74
C THR A 103 4.62 16.36 -2.30
N GLY A 104 5.25 16.80 -1.20
CA GLY A 104 6.40 16.10 -0.62
C GLY A 104 6.08 14.66 -0.21
N GLY A 105 4.90 14.42 0.36
CA GLY A 105 4.43 13.06 0.67
C GLY A 105 4.18 12.21 -0.59
N CYS A 106 3.65 12.81 -1.66
CA CYS A 106 3.51 12.15 -2.96
C CYS A 106 4.86 11.75 -3.56
N ASP A 107 5.86 12.64 -3.49
CA ASP A 107 7.22 12.39 -4.01
C ASP A 107 7.92 11.24 -3.28
N GLU A 108 7.79 11.20 -1.95
CA GLU A 108 8.42 10.16 -1.15
C GLU A 108 7.85 8.77 -1.48
N GLN A 109 6.52 8.66 -1.64
CA GLN A 109 5.91 7.41 -2.08
C GLN A 109 6.32 7.03 -3.49
N PHE A 110 6.37 7.99 -4.41
CA PHE A 110 6.81 7.73 -5.78
C PHE A 110 8.23 7.15 -5.81
N ARG A 111 9.14 7.71 -5.01
CA ARG A 111 10.52 7.22 -4.88
C ARG A 111 10.57 5.81 -4.30
N HIS A 112 9.77 5.53 -3.26
CA HIS A 112 9.70 4.19 -2.67
C HIS A 112 9.20 3.13 -3.64
N VAL A 113 8.10 3.41 -4.35
CA VAL A 113 7.53 2.47 -5.33
C VAL A 113 8.45 2.28 -6.52
N SER A 114 9.09 3.35 -7.02
CA SER A 114 10.05 3.28 -8.13
C SER A 114 11.27 2.42 -7.81
N LYS A 115 11.80 2.53 -6.58
CA LYS A 115 12.89 1.66 -6.10
C LYS A 115 12.45 0.20 -6.03
N LYS A 116 11.29 -0.08 -5.44
CA LYS A 116 10.76 -1.45 -5.35
C LYS A 116 10.52 -2.08 -6.72
N GLN A 117 10.04 -1.34 -7.72
CA GLN A 117 9.88 -1.85 -9.08
C GLN A 117 11.21 -2.22 -9.73
N THR A 118 12.26 -1.43 -9.49
CA THR A 118 13.61 -1.67 -10.02
C THR A 118 14.21 -2.94 -9.39
N GLU A 119 14.06 -3.09 -8.07
CA GLU A 119 14.46 -4.29 -7.33
C GLU A 119 13.67 -5.53 -7.76
N HIS A 120 12.35 -5.42 -7.93
CA HIS A 120 11.49 -6.54 -8.31
C HIS A 120 11.79 -7.08 -9.72
N LYS A 121 12.07 -6.20 -10.69
CA LYS A 121 12.55 -6.61 -12.03
C LYS A 121 13.87 -7.38 -11.98
N SER A 122 14.65 -7.19 -10.92
CA SER A 122 15.98 -7.78 -10.74
C SER A 122 15.96 -9.08 -9.93
N HIS A 123 14.82 -9.45 -9.31
CA HIS A 123 14.78 -10.47 -8.26
C HIS A 123 13.97 -11.74 -8.58
N LEU A 124 13.89 -12.14 -9.86
CA LEU A 124 13.75 -13.58 -10.15
C LEU A 124 15.14 -14.22 -10.01
N HIS A 125 15.63 -14.30 -8.77
CA HIS A 125 16.95 -14.84 -8.46
C HIS A 125 16.97 -16.31 -8.97
N PRO A 126 17.80 -16.65 -9.97
CA PRO A 126 17.77 -17.97 -10.60
C PRO A 126 17.94 -19.12 -9.58
N LEU A 127 18.68 -18.85 -8.51
CA LEU A 127 18.82 -19.76 -7.37
C LEU A 127 17.49 -20.11 -6.69
N ARG A 128 16.58 -19.15 -6.53
CA ARG A 128 15.29 -19.40 -5.86
C ARG A 128 14.39 -20.32 -6.70
N LEU A 129 14.44 -20.15 -8.02
CA LEU A 129 13.74 -21.03 -8.95
C LEU A 129 14.34 -22.45 -8.92
N LEU A 130 15.66 -22.56 -8.89
CA LEU A 130 16.36 -23.85 -8.81
C LEU A 130 16.08 -24.60 -7.49
N MET A 131 16.09 -23.89 -6.36
CA MET A 131 15.78 -24.48 -5.05
C MET A 131 14.33 -25.01 -5.00
N LEU A 132 13.39 -24.31 -5.63
CA LEU A 132 12.00 -24.77 -5.73
C LEU A 132 11.88 -26.05 -6.56
N VAL A 133 12.56 -26.11 -7.71
CA VAL A 133 12.58 -27.30 -8.58
C VAL A 133 13.23 -28.49 -7.87
N GLN A 134 14.33 -28.26 -7.15
CA GLN A 134 15.00 -29.31 -6.35
C GLN A 134 14.07 -29.85 -5.26
N GLN A 135 13.37 -28.98 -4.53
CA GLN A 135 12.43 -29.41 -3.50
C GLN A 135 11.27 -30.25 -4.06
N MET A 136 10.76 -29.89 -5.25
CA MET A 136 9.73 -30.67 -5.93
C MET A 136 10.26 -32.03 -6.39
N TYR A 137 11.49 -32.08 -6.93
CA TYR A 137 12.13 -33.31 -7.37
C TYR A 137 12.30 -34.31 -6.22
N GLU A 138 12.86 -33.87 -5.09
CA GLU A 138 13.02 -34.72 -3.90
C GLU A 138 11.68 -35.27 -3.40
N THR A 139 10.64 -34.42 -3.38
CA THR A 139 9.29 -34.83 -2.95
C THR A 139 8.69 -35.90 -3.86
N VAL A 140 8.88 -35.77 -5.18
CA VAL A 140 8.34 -36.74 -6.15
C VAL A 140 9.12 -38.04 -6.09
N VAL A 141 10.45 -37.98 -5.99
CA VAL A 141 11.29 -39.18 -5.87
C VAL A 141 10.97 -39.97 -4.61
N ASP A 142 10.78 -39.31 -3.46
CA ASP A 142 10.42 -39.97 -2.20
C ASP A 142 9.02 -40.62 -2.23
N HIS A 143 8.09 -40.07 -3.03
CA HIS A 143 6.75 -40.63 -3.23
C HIS A 143 6.66 -41.72 -4.31
N VAL A 144 7.59 -41.77 -5.26
CA VAL A 144 7.59 -42.74 -6.38
C VAL A 144 8.50 -43.94 -6.10
N CYS A 145 9.56 -43.77 -5.31
CA CYS A 145 10.51 -44.84 -4.98
C CYS A 145 10.21 -45.57 -3.66
N ARG A 146 9.04 -45.35 -3.07
CA ARG A 146 8.52 -46.05 -1.89
C ARG A 146 7.30 -46.88 -2.26
#